data_AF-A0A7X7WPY8-F1
#
_entry.id   AF-A0A7X7WPY8-F1
#
_cell.length_a   1.000
_cell.length_b   1.000
_cell.length_c   1.000
_cell.angle_alpha   90.00
_cell.angle_beta   90.00
_cell.angle_gamma   90.00
#
_symmetry.space_group_name_H-M   'P 1'
#
loop_
_entity.id
_entity.type
_entity.pdbx_description
1 polymer ?
#
loop_
_entity_poly.entity_id
_entity_poly.type
_entity_poly.pdbx_seq_one_letter_code
_entity_poly.pdbx_strand_id
1 'polypeptide(L)'
;MIQAHYGEFAALLVALFWTITALSFEFASIRVGSLAVNIIRLVIGFLFLSTFTLFHRGLFFPSDAGMQNWIWLSLSGLIGFVMGDYFLFHSYVIVGSWFSMLVMTLAPALAALFGWIILGETMDIKNTTALLLTMGGIVLAMFGKGNGQEKLTLNKPVRGI
;
A
#
# COMPACT_ATOMS: atom_id res chain seq x y z
N MET A 1 10.39 24.55 18.76
CA MET A 1 9.15 23.74 18.80
C MET A 1 8.96 22.87 17.55
N ILE A 2 9.08 23.39 16.31
CA ILE A 2 8.96 22.55 15.10
C ILE A 2 10.12 21.54 14.93
N GLN A 3 11.34 21.89 15.38
CA GLN A 3 12.51 21.03 15.19
C GLN A 3 12.52 19.72 16.00
N ALA A 4 11.75 19.63 17.09
CA ALA A 4 11.78 18.47 17.98
C ALA A 4 10.83 17.34 17.55
N HIS A 5 9.85 17.61 16.68
CA HIS A 5 8.76 16.69 16.34
C HIS A 5 8.57 16.49 14.82
N TYR A 6 9.63 16.64 14.01
CA TYR A 6 9.55 16.45 12.56
C TYR A 6 8.92 15.11 12.16
N GLY A 7 9.21 14.05 12.91
CA GLY A 7 8.63 12.72 12.67
C GLY A 7 7.12 12.67 12.89
N GLU A 8 6.60 13.33 13.91
CA GLU A 8 5.16 13.37 14.22
C GLU A 8 4.38 14.14 13.14
N PHE A 9 4.91 15.30 12.74
CA PHE A 9 4.34 16.07 11.63
C PHE A 9 4.40 15.29 10.32
N ALA A 10 5.51 14.60 10.04
CA ALA A 10 5.61 13.72 8.87
C ALA A 10 4.59 12.59 8.92
N ALA A 11 4.38 11.95 10.08
CA ALA A 11 3.39 10.88 10.23
C ALA A 11 1.95 11.36 9.97
N LEU A 12 1.59 12.57 10.46
CA LEU A 12 0.28 13.17 10.19
C LEU A 12 0.11 13.51 8.71
N LEU A 13 1.13 14.08 8.06
CA LEU A 13 1.10 14.36 6.63
C LEU A 13 0.98 13.08 5.80
N VAL A 14 1.70 12.03 6.20
CA VAL A 14 1.59 10.70 5.59
C VAL A 14 0.16 10.19 5.70
N ALA A 15 -0.46 10.25 6.89
CA ALA A 15 -1.85 9.82 7.07
C ALA A 15 -2.83 10.59 6.15
N LEU A 16 -2.65 11.91 6.02
CA LEU A 16 -3.45 12.74 5.12
C LEU A 16 -3.25 12.35 3.65
N PHE A 17 -2.01 12.26 3.19
CA PHE A 17 -1.71 11.91 1.80
C PHE A 17 -2.14 10.49 1.45
N TRP A 18 -1.95 9.53 2.36
CA TRP A 18 -2.43 8.16 2.17
C TRP A 18 -3.94 8.13 2.02
N THR A 19 -4.68 8.89 2.82
CA THR A 19 -6.15 8.96 2.73
C THR A 19 -6.59 9.54 1.38
N ILE A 20 -6.02 10.67 0.97
CA ILE A 20 -6.35 11.33 -0.31
C ILE A 20 -6.02 10.39 -1.48
N THR A 21 -4.87 9.73 -1.42
CA THR A 21 -4.40 8.82 -2.46
C THR A 21 -5.29 7.58 -2.58
N ALA A 22 -5.70 6.99 -1.45
CA ALA A 22 -6.63 5.86 -1.41
C ALA A 22 -7.94 6.17 -2.13
N LEU A 23 -8.57 7.29 -1.75
CA LEU A 23 -9.84 7.74 -2.32
C LEU A 23 -9.69 8.06 -3.80
N SER A 24 -8.62 8.78 -4.17
CA SER A 24 -8.35 9.13 -5.57
C SER A 24 -8.14 7.89 -6.44
N PHE A 25 -7.40 6.89 -5.95
CA PHE A 25 -7.19 5.64 -6.69
C PHE A 25 -8.41 4.75 -6.73
N GLU A 26 -9.28 4.76 -5.71
CA GLU A 26 -10.58 4.10 -5.78
C GLU A 26 -11.42 4.68 -6.93
N PHE A 27 -11.64 6.00 -6.93
CA PHE A 27 -12.40 6.68 -7.99
C PHE A 27 -11.78 6.45 -9.38
N ALA A 28 -10.46 6.54 -9.51
CA ALA A 28 -9.77 6.30 -10.77
C ALA A 28 -9.89 4.83 -11.23
N SER A 29 -9.76 3.88 -10.31
CA SER A 29 -9.80 2.43 -10.63
C SER A 29 -11.20 1.98 -11.02
N ILE A 30 -12.25 2.56 -10.42
CA ILE A 30 -13.64 2.30 -10.83
C ILE A 30 -13.90 2.83 -12.25
N ARG A 31 -13.34 3.98 -12.62
CA ARG A 31 -13.63 4.64 -13.91
C ARG A 31 -12.81 4.09 -15.09
N VAL A 32 -11.54 3.81 -14.88
CA VAL A 32 -10.58 3.47 -15.96
C VAL A 32 -10.09 2.02 -15.84
N GLY A 33 -10.34 1.37 -14.70
CA GLY A 33 -9.88 0.01 -14.40
C GLY A 33 -8.56 -0.01 -13.63
N SER A 34 -8.44 -0.92 -12.67
CA SER A 34 -7.28 -1.05 -11.76
C SER A 34 -5.95 -1.27 -12.50
N LEU A 35 -5.95 -2.03 -13.59
CA LEU A 35 -4.74 -2.31 -14.38
C LEU A 35 -4.25 -1.06 -15.11
N ALA A 36 -5.15 -0.31 -15.75
CA ALA A 36 -4.80 0.90 -16.48
C ALA A 36 -4.25 1.98 -15.54
N VAL A 37 -4.90 2.17 -14.37
CA VAL A 37 -4.42 3.07 -13.32
C VAL A 37 -3.02 2.68 -12.84
N ASN A 38 -2.77 1.38 -12.65
CA ASN A 38 -1.46 0.90 -12.23
C ASN A 38 -0.37 1.18 -13.28
N ILE A 39 -0.65 0.92 -14.56
CA ILE A 39 0.31 1.21 -15.64
C ILE A 39 0.60 2.71 -15.71
N ILE A 40 -0.42 3.56 -15.67
CA ILE A 40 -0.25 5.02 -15.70
C ILE A 40 0.60 5.47 -14.51
N ARG A 41 0.31 4.97 -13.31
CA ARG A 41 1.09 5.24 -12.09
C ARG A 41 2.55 4.85 -12.27
N LEU A 42 2.84 3.68 -12.84
CA LEU A 42 4.20 3.20 -13.05
C LEU A 42 4.97 4.04 -14.07
N VAL A 43 4.33 4.45 -15.17
CA VAL A 43 4.96 5.32 -16.17
C VAL A 43 5.28 6.69 -15.57
N ILE A 44 4.34 7.29 -14.83
CA ILE A 44 4.56 8.58 -14.16
C ILE A 44 5.66 8.45 -13.09
N GLY A 45 5.62 7.38 -12.30
CA GLY A 45 6.63 7.09 -11.29
C GLY A 45 8.03 6.91 -11.89
N PHE A 46 8.13 6.21 -13.01
CA PHE A 46 9.37 6.07 -13.77
C PHE A 46 9.91 7.43 -14.24
N LEU A 47 9.06 8.28 -14.84
CA LEU A 47 9.47 9.61 -15.30
C LEU A 47 9.95 10.50 -14.14
N PHE A 48 9.22 10.52 -13.02
CA PHE A 48 9.63 11.29 -11.85
C PHE A 48 10.93 10.76 -11.25
N LEU A 49 11.07 9.44 -11.12
CA LEU A 49 12.28 8.84 -10.58
C LEU A 49 13.49 9.10 -11.48
N SER A 50 13.36 8.89 -12.79
CA SER A 50 14.43 9.15 -13.77
C SER A 50 14.84 10.61 -13.80
N THR A 51 13.88 11.54 -13.70
CA THR A 51 14.17 12.98 -13.62
C THR A 51 14.89 13.32 -12.31
N PHE A 52 14.47 12.73 -11.19
CA PHE A 52 15.14 12.92 -9.91
C PHE A 52 16.59 12.40 -9.92
N THR A 53 16.83 11.19 -10.45
CA THR A 53 18.19 10.65 -10.59
C THR A 53 19.04 11.43 -11.59
N LEU A 54 18.43 12.02 -12.62
CA LEU A 54 19.16 12.91 -13.54
C LEU A 54 19.73 14.13 -12.80
N PHE A 55 18.93 14.79 -11.97
CA PHE A 55 19.39 15.96 -11.21
C PHE A 55 20.37 15.60 -10.09
N HIS A 56 20.17 14.45 -9.42
CA HIS A 56 21.00 14.07 -8.27
C HIS A 56 22.28 13.32 -8.63
N ARG A 57 22.24 12.48 -9.67
CA ARG A 57 23.34 11.58 -10.05
C ARG A 57 23.89 11.85 -11.46
N GLY A 58 23.23 12.70 -12.26
CA GLY A 58 23.57 12.91 -13.66
C GLY A 58 23.18 11.75 -14.58
N LEU A 59 22.46 10.75 -14.06
CA LEU A 59 22.12 9.51 -14.76
C LEU A 59 20.60 9.40 -14.88
N PHE A 60 20.09 9.39 -16.11
CA PHE A 60 18.66 9.21 -16.38
C PHE A 60 18.21 7.75 -16.18
N PHE A 61 19.09 6.83 -16.54
CA PHE A 61 18.89 5.39 -16.41
C PHE A 61 20.01 4.81 -15.53
N PRO A 62 19.71 3.84 -14.64
CA PRO A 62 20.71 3.28 -13.73
C PRO A 62 21.64 2.31 -14.47
N SER A 63 22.51 2.86 -15.32
CA SER A 63 23.57 2.12 -16.05
C SER A 63 24.72 1.68 -15.15
N ASP A 64 24.77 2.21 -13.94
CA ASP A 64 25.74 1.89 -12.88
C ASP A 64 25.32 0.68 -12.04
N ALA A 65 24.08 0.20 -12.17
CA ALA A 65 23.59 -0.94 -11.42
C ALA A 65 24.12 -2.26 -12.01
N GLY A 66 24.75 -3.08 -11.15
CA GLY A 66 25.21 -4.41 -11.53
C GLY A 66 24.06 -5.36 -11.91
N MET A 67 24.38 -6.44 -12.62
CA MET A 67 23.41 -7.44 -13.10
C MET A 67 22.53 -8.00 -11.98
N GLN A 68 23.12 -8.25 -10.80
CA GLN A 68 22.39 -8.74 -9.63
C GLN A 68 21.33 -7.74 -9.13
N ASN A 69 21.64 -6.45 -9.14
CA ASN A 69 20.69 -5.41 -8.73
C ASN A 69 19.52 -5.33 -9.72
N TRP A 70 19.81 -5.43 -11.02
CA TRP A 70 18.78 -5.47 -12.06
C TRP A 70 17.82 -6.66 -11.89
N ILE A 71 18.35 -7.85 -11.57
CA ILE A 71 17.53 -9.04 -11.34
C ILE A 71 16.62 -8.82 -10.12
N TRP A 72 17.17 -8.42 -8.97
CA TRP A 72 16.38 -8.23 -7.76
C TRP A 72 15.37 -7.08 -7.86
N LEU A 73 15.75 -5.95 -8.46
CA LEU A 73 14.85 -4.82 -8.66
C LEU A 73 13.72 -5.16 -9.62
N SER A 74 14.00 -5.88 -10.71
CA SER A 74 12.97 -6.30 -11.67
C SER A 74 11.99 -7.30 -11.02
N LEU A 75 12.51 -8.27 -10.26
CA LEU A 75 11.68 -9.24 -9.56
C LEU A 75 10.83 -8.58 -8.48
N SER A 76 11.42 -7.69 -7.68
CA SER A 76 10.72 -6.90 -6.67
C SER A 76 9.64 -6.00 -7.29
N GLY A 77 9.95 -5.33 -8.39
CA GLY A 77 8.99 -4.50 -9.13
C GLY A 77 7.82 -5.31 -9.68
N LEU A 78 8.06 -6.52 -10.21
CA LEU A 78 7.01 -7.40 -10.70
C LEU A 78 6.08 -7.85 -9.57
N ILE A 79 6.64 -8.27 -8.43
CA ILE A 79 5.83 -8.78 -7.31
C ILE A 79 5.13 -7.62 -6.59
N GLY A 80 5.84 -6.55 -6.27
CA GLY A 80 5.32 -5.42 -5.51
C GLY A 80 4.43 -4.49 -6.35
N PHE A 81 4.98 -3.93 -7.41
CA PHE A 81 4.27 -2.92 -8.21
C PHE A 81 3.31 -3.51 -9.23
N VAL A 82 3.60 -4.68 -9.82
CA VAL A 82 2.66 -5.26 -10.79
C VAL A 82 1.58 -6.05 -10.06
N MET A 83 1.94 -7.07 -9.28
CA MET A 83 0.94 -7.88 -8.58
C MET A 83 0.34 -7.16 -7.36
N GLY A 84 1.18 -6.66 -6.45
CA GLY A 84 0.74 -6.04 -5.20
C GLY A 84 -0.19 -4.84 -5.43
N ASP A 85 0.25 -3.85 -6.21
CA ASP A 85 -0.58 -2.68 -6.50
C ASP A 85 -1.83 -3.03 -7.32
N TYR A 86 -1.76 -4.02 -8.24
CA TYR A 86 -2.94 -4.48 -8.96
C TYR A 86 -3.99 -5.04 -8.00
N PHE A 87 -3.61 -5.94 -7.09
CA PHE A 87 -4.53 -6.50 -6.10
C PHE A 87 -5.06 -5.43 -5.15
N LEU A 88 -4.22 -4.47 -4.74
CA LEU A 88 -4.63 -3.35 -3.90
C LEU A 88 -5.71 -2.51 -4.60
N PHE A 89 -5.45 -2.06 -5.83
CA PHE A 89 -6.40 -1.27 -6.60
C PHE A 89 -7.65 -2.06 -7.00
N HIS A 90 -7.53 -3.36 -7.23
CA HIS A 90 -8.68 -4.21 -7.46
C HIS A 90 -9.54 -4.35 -6.20
N SER A 91 -8.92 -4.45 -5.03
CA SER A 91 -9.63 -4.48 -3.75
C SER A 91 -10.41 -3.19 -3.49
N TYR A 92 -9.87 -2.03 -3.87
CA TYR A 92 -10.58 -0.75 -3.78
C TYR A 92 -11.87 -0.75 -4.60
N VAL A 93 -11.88 -1.39 -5.77
CA VAL A 93 -13.08 -1.50 -6.61
C VAL A 93 -14.13 -2.44 -6.01
N ILE A 94 -13.71 -3.52 -5.33
CA ILE A 94 -14.62 -4.55 -4.80
C ILE A 94 -15.20 -4.16 -3.43
N VAL A 95 -14.35 -3.71 -2.50
CA VAL A 95 -14.71 -3.51 -1.07
C VAL A 95 -14.55 -2.05 -0.62
N GLY A 96 -14.07 -1.16 -1.48
CA GLY A 96 -13.84 0.26 -1.18
C GLY A 96 -12.50 0.52 -0.49
N SER A 97 -11.97 1.74 -0.61
CA SER A 97 -10.64 2.08 -0.08
C SER A 97 -10.57 2.03 1.44
N TRP A 98 -11.68 2.29 2.14
CA TRP A 98 -11.71 2.29 3.60
C TRP A 98 -11.42 0.91 4.19
N PHE A 99 -12.14 -0.13 3.72
CA PHE A 99 -11.92 -1.49 4.20
C PHE A 99 -10.57 -2.04 3.74
N SER A 100 -10.18 -1.78 2.49
CA SER A 100 -8.87 -2.20 1.99
C SER A 100 -7.71 -1.56 2.77
N MET A 101 -7.81 -0.28 3.13
CA MET A 101 -6.79 0.39 3.95
C MET A 101 -6.71 -0.19 5.36
N LEU A 102 -7.84 -0.58 5.95
CA LEU A 102 -7.85 -1.31 7.23
C LEU A 102 -7.10 -2.65 7.10
N VAL A 103 -7.40 -3.46 6.08
CA VAL A 103 -6.69 -4.72 5.86
C VAL A 103 -5.19 -4.48 5.60
N MET A 104 -4.85 -3.40 4.88
CA MET A 104 -3.46 -3.05 4.59
C MET A 104 -2.66 -2.68 5.84
N THR A 105 -3.30 -2.31 6.95
CA THR A 105 -2.61 -2.13 8.24
C THR A 105 -2.06 -3.43 8.84
N LEU A 106 -2.40 -4.60 8.28
CA LEU A 106 -1.72 -5.87 8.59
C LEU A 106 -0.35 -6.00 7.92
N ALA A 107 -0.04 -5.17 6.91
CA ALA A 107 1.22 -5.27 6.17
C ALA A 107 2.47 -5.14 7.07
N PRO A 108 2.56 -4.21 8.05
CA PRO A 108 3.68 -4.15 8.99
C PRO A 108 3.84 -5.44 9.79
N ALA A 109 2.75 -6.08 10.20
CA ALA A 109 2.81 -7.33 10.95
C ALA A 109 3.34 -8.50 10.11
N LEU A 110 2.85 -8.62 8.87
CA LEU A 110 3.36 -9.60 7.92
C LEU A 110 4.82 -9.33 7.57
N ALA A 111 5.20 -8.06 7.37
CA ALA A 111 6.58 -7.67 7.11
C ALA A 111 7.51 -8.04 8.28
N ALA A 112 7.07 -7.83 9.52
CA ALA A 112 7.85 -8.18 10.70
C ALA A 112 7.98 -9.71 10.87
N LEU A 113 6.92 -10.46 10.57
CA LEU A 113 6.95 -11.93 10.56
C LEU A 113 7.92 -12.47 9.49
N PHE A 114 7.83 -11.94 8.27
CA PHE A 114 8.74 -12.33 7.19
C PHE A 114 10.17 -11.83 7.44
N GLY A 115 10.36 -10.68 8.10
CA GLY A 115 11.67 -10.20 8.54
C GLY A 115 12.33 -11.15 9.54
N TRP A 116 11.55 -11.64 10.50
CA TRP A 116 12.05 -12.64 11.46
C TRP A 116 12.40 -13.98 10.79
N ILE A 117 11.55 -14.49 9.90
CA ILE A 117 11.75 -15.81 9.26
C ILE A 117 12.80 -15.77 8.14
N ILE A 118 12.74 -14.78 7.25
CA ILE A 118 13.52 -14.72 6.01
C ILE A 118 14.83 -13.95 6.21
N LEU A 119 14.80 -12.80 6.92
CA LEU A 119 15.99 -11.98 7.16
C LEU A 119 16.74 -12.37 8.43
N GLY A 120 16.15 -13.20 9.29
CA GLY A 120 16.76 -13.62 10.57
C GLY A 120 16.85 -12.50 11.60
N GLU A 121 16.02 -11.46 11.48
CA GLU A 121 16.02 -10.33 12.42
C GLU A 121 15.56 -10.79 13.80
N THR A 122 16.39 -10.66 14.83
CA THR A 122 16.02 -11.08 16.19
C THR A 122 14.99 -10.11 16.79
N MET A 123 13.77 -10.60 17.01
CA MET A 123 12.75 -9.84 17.71
C MET A 123 12.93 -9.97 19.23
N ASP A 124 13.30 -8.88 19.89
CA ASP A 124 13.26 -8.80 21.35
C ASP A 124 11.81 -9.00 21.85
N ILE A 125 11.66 -9.60 23.03
CA ILE A 125 10.35 -9.89 23.64
C ILE A 125 9.50 -8.62 23.75
N LYS A 126 10.13 -7.47 24.03
CA LYS A 126 9.44 -6.18 24.07
C LYS A 126 8.84 -5.80 22.73
N ASN A 127 9.59 -5.98 21.63
CA ASN A 127 9.15 -5.66 20.28
C ASN A 127 8.01 -6.57 19.82
N THR A 128 8.10 -7.87 20.11
CA THR A 128 7.05 -8.84 19.80
C THR A 128 5.76 -8.50 20.56
N THR A 129 5.85 -8.13 21.83
CA THR A 129 4.67 -7.78 22.63
C THR A 129 4.02 -6.48 22.15
N ALA A 130 4.83 -5.47 21.78
CA ALA A 130 4.33 -4.23 21.19
C ALA A 130 3.65 -4.46 19.82
N LEU A 131 4.21 -5.35 18.99
CA LEU A 131 3.61 -5.75 17.73
C LEU A 131 2.25 -6.44 17.93
N LEU A 132 2.16 -7.39 18.86
CA LEU A 132 0.89 -8.05 19.18
C LEU A 132 -0.16 -7.07 19.71
N LEU A 133 0.24 -6.12 20.55
CA LEU A 133 -0.66 -5.10 21.09
C LEU A 133 -1.18 -4.17 19.98
N THR A 134 -0.30 -3.71 19.07
CA THR A 134 -0.70 -2.85 17.94
C THR A 134 -1.60 -3.59 16.96
N MET A 135 -1.31 -4.87 16.66
CA MET A 135 -2.21 -5.73 15.90
C MET A 135 -3.57 -5.88 16.57
N GLY A 136 -3.61 -6.10 17.88
CA GLY A 136 -4.86 -6.17 18.65
C GLY A 136 -5.69 -4.90 18.51
N GLY A 137 -5.06 -3.73 18.62
CA GLY A 137 -5.72 -2.44 18.42
C GLY A 137 -6.30 -2.27 17.02
N ILE A 138 -5.55 -2.68 15.98
CA ILE A 138 -6.00 -2.66 14.59
C ILE A 138 -7.23 -3.56 14.41
N VAL A 139 -7.16 -4.81 14.88
CA VAL A 139 -8.25 -5.79 14.75
C VAL A 139 -9.51 -5.30 15.48
N LEU A 140 -9.36 -4.73 16.68
CA LEU A 140 -10.49 -4.12 17.41
C LEU A 140 -11.10 -2.94 16.64
N ALA A 141 -10.28 -2.08 16.04
CA ALA A 141 -10.75 -0.97 15.23
C ALA A 141 -11.52 -1.44 13.98
N MET A 142 -11.15 -2.60 13.41
CA MET A 142 -11.87 -3.21 12.29
C MET A 142 -13.27 -3.69 12.68
N PHE A 143 -13.41 -4.35 13.84
CA PHE A 143 -14.71 -4.86 14.30
C PHE A 143 -15.64 -3.77 14.87
N GLY A 144 -15.10 -2.64 15.30
CA GLY A 144 -15.87 -1.56 15.95
C GLY A 144 -16.81 -0.76 15.02
N LYS A 145 -16.74 -0.93 13.69
CA LYS A 145 -17.53 -0.14 12.74
C LYS A 145 -18.33 -1.00 11.77
N GLY A 146 -19.17 -1.89 12.30
CA GLY A 146 -20.36 -2.35 11.58
C GLY A 146 -21.56 -1.48 11.94
N ASN A 147 -21.95 -0.52 11.09
CA ASN A 147 -23.32 0.06 10.99
C ASN A 147 -23.38 1.41 10.23
N GLY A 148 -22.90 1.51 8.99
CA GLY A 148 -23.18 2.72 8.22
C GLY A 148 -22.77 2.66 6.76
N GLN A 149 -23.75 2.38 5.90
CA GLN A 149 -23.70 2.29 4.42
C GLN A 149 -23.27 0.91 3.92
N GLU A 150 -24.08 0.09 3.26
CA GLU A 150 -25.37 0.27 2.59
C GLU A 150 -26.13 -1.05 2.76
N LYS A 151 -27.47 -1.02 2.81
CA LYS A 151 -28.25 -2.25 2.62
C LYS A 151 -27.79 -2.86 1.30
N LEU A 152 -27.15 -4.02 1.36
CA LEU A 152 -27.16 -4.97 0.26
C LEU A 152 -28.64 -5.37 0.06
N THR A 153 -29.40 -4.51 -0.62
CA THR A 153 -30.58 -4.96 -1.34
C THR A 153 -30.03 -5.83 -2.46
N LEU A 154 -29.82 -7.10 -2.13
CA LEU A 154 -29.83 -8.21 -3.07
C LEU A 154 -31.25 -8.27 -3.67
N ASN A 155 -31.60 -7.26 -4.46
CA ASN A 155 -32.66 -7.38 -5.44
C ASN A 155 -32.01 -7.94 -6.72
N LYS A 156 -31.52 -9.17 -6.62
CA LYS A 156 -31.44 -10.03 -7.81
C LYS A 156 -32.85 -10.57 -7.99
N PRO A 157 -33.59 -10.20 -9.05
CA PRO A 157 -34.81 -10.92 -9.36
C PRO A 157 -34.44 -12.36 -9.68
N VAL A 158 -34.73 -13.24 -8.73
CA VAL A 158 -34.73 -14.68 -8.95
C VAL A 158 -35.93 -14.98 -9.83
N ARG A 159 -35.65 -15.40 -11.07
CA ARG A 159 -36.54 -15.95 -12.10
C ARG A 159 -37.49 -14.98 -12.81
N GLY A 160 -37.39 -15.00 -14.15
CA GLY A 160 -38.56 -14.96 -15.01
C GLY A 160 -38.36 -14.22 -16.33
N ILE A 161 -37.83 -14.93 -17.33
CA ILE A 161 -37.61 -14.57 -18.74
C ILE A 161 -36.24 -13.94 -19.03
#